data_AF-A0AB34C1E8-F1
#
_entry.id   AF-A0AB34C1E8-F1
#
_cell.length_a   1.000
_cell.length_b   1.000
_cell.length_c   1.000
_cell.angle_alpha   90.00
_cell.angle_beta   90.00
_cell.angle_gamma   90.00
#
_symmetry.space_group_name_H-M   'P 1'
#
loop_
_entity.id
_entity.type
_entity.pdbx_description
1 polymer ?
#
loop_
_entity_poly.entity_id
_entity_poly.type
_entity_poly.pdbx_seq_one_letter_code
_entity_poly.pdbx_strand_id
1 'polypeptide(L)'
;MEYLIGNNHYSASYQDLREEHARFAGMTDKRFLKELPGALHFAVFVCWFKELPTSQVLSDEGIVHQLAHLIHLKAEPLVMGRLGEIRDLFDQQLRLAP
;
A
#
# COMPACT_ATOMS: atom_id res chain seq x y z
N MET A 1 10.40 -16.23 -2.65
CA MET A 1 9.67 -16.59 -3.89
C MET A 1 10.39 -15.95 -5.06
N GLU A 2 10.55 -16.71 -6.13
CA GLU A 2 11.16 -16.23 -7.37
C GLU A 2 10.07 -15.99 -8.42
N TYR A 3 10.25 -14.96 -9.25
CA TYR A 3 9.31 -14.63 -10.32
C TYR A 3 10.03 -13.99 -11.51
N LEU A 4 9.36 -14.01 -12.66
CA LEU A 4 9.87 -13.53 -13.93
C LEU A 4 9.06 -12.33 -14.42
N ILE A 5 9.75 -11.30 -14.90
CA ILE A 5 9.15 -10.21 -15.68
C ILE A 5 9.96 -10.08 -16.98
N GLY A 6 9.35 -10.48 -18.10
CA GLY A 6 10.08 -10.63 -19.36
C GLY A 6 11.20 -11.67 -19.22
N ASN A 7 12.44 -11.24 -19.46
CA ASN A 7 13.64 -12.08 -19.33
C ASN A 7 14.39 -11.88 -18.00
N ASN A 8 13.85 -11.08 -17.08
CA ASN A 8 14.51 -10.76 -15.83
C ASN A 8 13.97 -11.63 -14.68
N HIS A 9 14.88 -12.18 -13.88
CA HIS A 9 14.58 -12.91 -12.67
C HIS A 9 14.60 -11.98 -11.46
N TYR A 10 13.60 -12.13 -10.60
CA TYR A 10 13.48 -11.40 -9.36
C TYR A 10 13.15 -12.36 -8.21
N SER A 11 13.41 -11.90 -6.99
CA SER A 11 13.00 -12.60 -5.79
C SER A 11 12.36 -11.64 -4.80
N ALA A 12 11.43 -12.16 -4.02
CA ALA A 12 10.82 -11.47 -2.89
C ALA A 12 10.69 -12.43 -1.70
N SER A 13 11.02 -11.94 -0.52
CA SER A 13 10.81 -12.67 0.74
C SER A 13 9.41 -12.38 1.26
N TYR A 14 8.58 -13.42 1.39
CA TYR A 14 7.24 -13.27 1.96
C TYR A 14 7.29 -12.80 3.42
N GLN A 15 8.32 -13.21 4.15
CA GLN A 15 8.57 -12.77 5.52
C GLN A 15 8.86 -11.27 5.56
N ASP A 16 9.73 -10.76 4.67
CA ASP A 16 10.07 -9.33 4.64
C ASP A 16 8.85 -8.49 4.30
N LEU A 17 7.99 -8.96 3.38
CA LEU A 17 6.74 -8.27 3.05
C LEU A 17 5.78 -8.20 4.24
N ARG A 18 5.73 -9.25 5.07
CA ARG A 18 4.93 -9.26 6.30
C ARG A 18 5.46 -8.27 7.34
N GLU A 19 6.77 -8.25 7.52
CA GLU A 19 7.42 -7.33 8.45
C GLU A 19 7.22 -5.88 8.01
N GLU A 20 7.31 -5.62 6.71
CA GLU A 20 7.07 -4.30 6.13
C GLU A 20 5.61 -3.87 6.25
N HIS A 21 4.65 -4.79 6.01
CA HIS A 21 3.22 -4.54 6.28
C HIS A 21 3.00 -4.16 7.74
N ALA A 22 3.51 -4.96 8.69
CA ALA A 22 3.37 -4.73 10.12
C ALA A 22 4.00 -3.39 10.54
N ARG A 23 5.14 -3.02 9.94
CA ARG A 23 5.80 -1.74 10.14
C ARG A 23 4.89 -0.58 9.77
N PHE A 24 4.29 -0.57 8.59
CA PHE A 24 3.37 0.49 8.14
C PHE A 24 2.06 0.52 8.94
N ALA A 25 1.46 -0.65 9.19
CA ALA A 25 0.22 -0.77 9.95
C ALA A 25 0.38 -0.25 11.38
N GLY A 26 1.54 -0.50 12.01
CA GLY A 26 1.88 -0.04 13.35
C GLY A 26 2.31 1.42 13.47
N MET A 27 2.44 2.17 12.37
CA MET A 27 2.81 3.59 12.44
C MET A 27 1.70 4.46 13.03
N THR A 28 2.09 5.54 13.68
CA THR A 28 1.17 6.67 13.90
C THR A 28 0.85 7.37 12.59
N ASP A 29 -0.30 8.02 12.50
CA ASP A 29 -0.71 8.83 11.34
C ASP A 29 0.39 9.80 10.90
N LYS A 30 0.96 10.54 11.87
CA LYS A 30 2.05 11.49 11.62
C LYS A 30 3.26 10.83 10.97
N ARG A 31 3.62 9.61 11.38
CA ARG A 31 4.77 8.89 10.81
C ARG A 31 4.42 8.33 9.43
N PHE A 32 3.24 7.74 9.29
CA PHE A 32 2.77 7.20 8.02
C PHE A 32 2.69 8.26 6.91
N LEU A 33 2.16 9.44 7.23
CA LEU A 33 2.10 10.57 6.29
C LEU A 33 3.49 11.00 5.79
N LYS A 34 4.53 10.87 6.63
CA LYS A 34 5.92 11.15 6.23
C LYS A 34 6.50 10.08 5.32
N GLU A 35 5.95 8.87 5.35
CA GLU A 35 6.43 7.70 4.59
C GLU A 35 5.49 7.31 3.44
N LEU A 36 4.53 8.15 3.07
CA LEU A 36 3.56 7.85 2.01
C LEU A 36 4.17 7.34 0.70
N PRO A 37 5.28 7.88 0.17
CA PRO A 37 5.89 7.31 -1.03
C PRO A 37 6.32 5.84 -0.86
N GLY A 38 6.82 5.49 0.32
CA GLY A 38 7.17 4.10 0.65
C GLY A 38 5.93 3.22 0.81
N ALA A 39 4.91 3.72 1.49
CA ALA A 39 3.63 3.01 1.65
C ALA A 39 2.95 2.76 0.29
N LEU A 40 2.98 3.74 -0.61
CA LEU A 40 2.48 3.63 -1.98
C LEU A 40 3.25 2.57 -2.77
N HIS A 41 4.58 2.62 -2.74
CA HIS A 41 5.42 1.62 -3.42
C HIS A 41 5.13 0.20 -2.91
N PHE A 42 5.05 0.03 -1.59
CA PHE A 42 4.67 -1.23 -0.96
C PHE A 42 3.28 -1.69 -1.42
N ALA A 43 2.27 -0.81 -1.41
CA ALA A 43 0.92 -1.12 -1.85
C ALA A 43 0.87 -1.59 -3.31
N VAL A 44 1.57 -0.90 -4.21
CA VAL A 44 1.68 -1.30 -5.63
C VAL A 44 2.24 -2.71 -5.75
N PHE A 45 3.36 -2.98 -5.07
CA PHE A 45 4.01 -4.29 -5.13
C PHE A 45 3.10 -5.39 -4.58
N VAL A 46 2.51 -5.19 -3.40
CA VAL A 46 1.64 -6.20 -2.76
C VAL A 46 0.35 -6.42 -3.55
N CYS A 47 -0.24 -5.38 -4.13
CA CYS A 47 -1.43 -5.53 -4.98
C CYS A 47 -1.12 -6.37 -6.23
N TRP A 48 0.03 -6.13 -6.87
CA TRP A 48 0.50 -6.95 -8.00
C TRP A 48 0.78 -8.40 -7.55
N PHE A 49 1.50 -8.56 -6.43
CA PHE A 49 1.88 -9.86 -5.89
C PHE A 49 0.66 -10.71 -5.48
N LYS A 50 -0.41 -10.08 -4.99
CA LYS A 50 -1.69 -10.73 -4.63
C LYS A 50 -2.66 -10.85 -5.82
N GLU A 51 -2.26 -10.40 -7.01
CA GLU A 51 -3.08 -10.39 -8.22
C GLU A 51 -4.45 -9.70 -8.02
N LEU A 52 -4.47 -8.59 -7.26
CA LEU A 52 -5.71 -7.90 -6.96
C LEU A 52 -6.32 -7.26 -8.23
N PRO A 53 -7.66 -7.29 -8.40
CA PRO A 53 -8.31 -6.64 -9.54
C PRO A 53 -8.00 -5.15 -9.61
N THR A 54 -7.74 -4.63 -10.81
CA THR A 54 -7.42 -3.20 -11.01
C THR A 54 -8.52 -2.26 -10.48
N SER A 55 -9.79 -2.69 -10.51
CA SER A 55 -10.90 -1.93 -9.93
C SER A 55 -10.79 -1.74 -8.41
N GLN A 56 -10.11 -2.63 -7.69
CA GLN A 56 -9.86 -2.51 -6.25
C GLN A 56 -8.56 -1.76 -5.92
N VAL A 57 -7.72 -1.52 -6.94
CA VAL A 57 -6.37 -0.95 -6.76
C VAL A 57 -6.32 0.50 -7.26
N LEU A 58 -6.82 0.74 -8.47
CA LEU A 58 -6.62 1.98 -9.23
C LEU A 58 -7.87 2.85 -9.38
N SER A 59 -9.06 2.33 -9.06
CA SER A 59 -10.28 3.15 -9.02
C SER A 59 -10.15 4.26 -7.97
N ASP A 60 -11.06 5.23 -8.00
CA ASP A 60 -11.11 6.30 -7.01
C ASP A 60 -11.32 5.79 -5.58
N GLU A 61 -11.69 4.52 -5.37
CA GLU A 61 -11.79 3.88 -4.05
C GLU A 61 -10.61 2.93 -3.74
N GLY A 62 -9.76 2.67 -4.74
CA GLY A 62 -8.66 1.73 -4.62
C GLY A 62 -7.49 2.27 -3.80
N ILE A 63 -6.80 1.37 -3.09
CA ILE A 63 -5.77 1.76 -2.13
C ILE A 63 -4.62 2.56 -2.75
N VAL A 64 -4.18 2.20 -3.97
CA VAL A 64 -3.09 2.91 -4.65
C VAL A 64 -3.53 4.33 -5.01
N HIS A 65 -4.78 4.50 -5.45
CA HIS A 65 -5.34 5.81 -5.74
C HIS A 65 -5.44 6.67 -4.47
N GLN A 66 -5.99 6.12 -3.40
CA GLN A 66 -6.14 6.83 -2.12
C GLN A 66 -4.80 7.29 -1.53
N LEU A 67 -3.76 6.44 -1.60
CA LEU A 67 -2.41 6.83 -1.20
C LEU A 67 -1.81 7.91 -2.12
N ALA A 68 -2.08 7.86 -3.42
CA ALA A 68 -1.66 8.90 -4.35
C ALA A 68 -2.35 10.24 -4.05
N HIS A 69 -3.63 10.25 -3.69
CA HIS A 69 -4.33 11.45 -3.23
C HIS A 69 -3.71 12.04 -1.96
N LEU A 70 -3.35 11.22 -0.98
CA LEU A 70 -2.66 11.69 0.23
C LEU A 70 -1.31 12.37 -0.09
N ILE A 71 -0.64 11.95 -1.17
CA ILE A 71 0.62 12.56 -1.63
C ILE A 71 0.37 13.82 -2.46
N HIS A 72 -0.61 13.81 -3.35
CA HIS A 72 -0.87 14.89 -4.31
C HIS A 72 -1.63 16.07 -3.69
N LEU A 73 -2.66 15.78 -2.87
CA LEU A 73 -3.62 16.73 -2.30
C LEU A 73 -3.27 17.07 -0.84
N LYS A 74 -1.98 17.27 -0.55
CA LYS A 74 -1.48 17.42 0.83
C LYS A 74 -2.27 18.46 1.59
N ALA A 75 -2.70 18.11 2.81
CA ALA A 75 -3.45 18.97 3.72
C ALA A 75 -4.86 19.38 3.26
N GLU A 76 -5.39 18.79 2.19
CA GLU A 76 -6.81 18.94 1.84
C GLU A 76 -7.69 18.32 2.94
N PRO A 77 -8.57 19.11 3.60
CA PRO A 77 -9.33 18.63 4.75
C PRO A 77 -10.19 17.40 4.46
N LEU A 78 -10.74 17.30 3.24
CA LEU A 78 -11.57 16.17 2.83
C LEU A 78 -10.77 14.86 2.76
N VAL A 79 -9.56 14.91 2.20
CA VAL A 79 -8.68 13.73 2.09
C VAL A 79 -8.14 13.35 3.47
N MET A 80 -7.73 14.35 4.26
CA MET A 80 -7.22 14.13 5.63
C MET A 80 -8.29 13.62 6.59
N GLY A 81 -9.55 14.00 6.40
CA GLY A 81 -10.69 13.49 7.17
C GLY A 81 -10.94 11.99 6.99
N ARG A 82 -10.45 11.41 5.89
CA ARG A 82 -10.57 9.98 5.55
C ARG A 82 -9.32 9.17 5.87
N LEU A 83 -8.30 9.76 6.50
CA LEU A 83 -7.04 9.07 6.75
C LEU A 83 -7.23 7.75 7.52
N GLY A 84 -8.14 7.71 8.51
CA GLY A 84 -8.47 6.48 9.23
C GLY A 84 -8.97 5.37 8.31
N GLU A 85 -9.97 5.67 7.47
CA GLU A 85 -10.53 4.72 6.49
C GLU A 85 -9.46 4.20 5.51
N ILE A 86 -8.59 5.10 5.03
CA ILE A 86 -7.52 4.74 4.10
C ILE A 86 -6.49 3.82 4.79
N ARG A 87 -6.19 4.06 6.07
CA ARG A 87 -5.30 3.20 6.86
C ARG A 87 -5.92 1.83 7.13
N ASP A 88 -7.21 1.77 7.41
CA ASP A 88 -7.92 0.49 7.60
C ASP A 88 -7.95 -0.31 6.29
N LEU A 89 -8.22 0.35 5.17
CA LEU A 89 -8.14 -0.26 3.84
C LEU A 89 -6.73 -0.78 3.54
N PHE A 90 -5.70 0.03 3.83
CA PHE A 90 -4.30 -0.36 3.69
C PHE A 90 -4.00 -1.64 4.48
N ASP A 91 -4.36 -1.66 5.77
CA ASP A 91 -4.10 -2.81 6.63
C ASP A 91 -4.82 -4.06 6.10
N GLN A 92 -6.12 -3.98 5.85
CA GLN A 92 -6.93 -5.13 5.44
C GLN A 92 -6.55 -5.66 4.06
N GLN A 93 -6.47 -4.79 3.05
CA GLN A 93 -6.27 -5.19 1.66
C GLN A 93 -4.84 -5.68 1.42
N LEU A 94 -3.84 -5.13 2.12
CA LEU A 94 -2.43 -5.49 1.93
C LEU A 94 -1.93 -6.51 2.95
N ARG A 95 -2.77 -6.96 3.90
CA ARG A 95 -2.40 -8.00 4.86
C ARG A 95 -1.97 -9.28 4.15
N LEU A 96 -0.91 -9.88 4.69
CA LEU A 96 -0.36 -11.17 4.25
C LEU A 96 -0.68 -12.21 5.32
N ALA A 97 -1.03 -13.43 4.90
CA ALA A 97 -1.35 -14.53 5.79
C ALA A 97 -0.15 -14.91 6.69
N PRO A 98 -0.40 -15.46 7.90
CA PRO A 98 0.64 -15.91 8.81
C PRO A 98 1.50 -17.06 8.29
#